data_AF-A0A034VFF2-F1
#
_entry.id   AF-A0A034VFF2-F1
#
_cell.length_a   1.000
_cell.length_b   1.000
_cell.length_c   1.000
_cell.angle_alpha   90.00
_cell.angle_beta   90.00
_cell.angle_gamma   90.00
#
_symmetry.space_group_name_H-M   'P 1'
#
loop_
_entity.id
_entity.type
_entity.pdbx_description
1 polymer ?
#
loop_
_entity_poly.entity_id
_entity_poly.type
_entity_poly.pdbx_seq_one_letter_code
_entity_poly.pdbx_strand_id
1 'polypeptide(L)'
;PAACTTSNAVSGERCQLRCQPGYVPIGLSVAICTAELTWSPNATFECVPLARSPLLPTLPVIGAQPRLPSGGVDDFFHRPILPQVRPPTGFGSSIASQRPYIKCPRNTTVLLADGATTAHIILQKPITNMDYRYIESAPAWTRNMQAHLGAGQHIVTFRGQDPISGRRARCRTIITVERAVSPSVNFCTRSFEVSLSPNQLQRSVVWEEPRFENTLGPLKKLYKSRIPGELFKAGVHPVYYEATNKQGITARCEFQILVKEANSAASNSLSTFNPSYPTAVPAAQLAPAPLMRPPSPRGLQAKLLPGHESFVMCPGRAPVKVTDAQSVTLEYGCVLKNIRRGSPRRHAHRRLIATNWSDFTAF
;
A
#
# COMPACT_ATOMS: atom_id res chain seq x y z
N PRO A 1 -13.31 -7.82 29.90
CA PRO A 1 -14.43 -7.13 30.58
C PRO A 1 -15.72 -7.08 29.73
N ALA A 2 -16.88 -6.97 30.38
CA ALA A 2 -18.19 -6.93 29.72
C ALA A 2 -18.37 -5.72 28.78
N ALA A 3 -17.57 -4.67 28.97
CA ALA A 3 -17.29 -3.64 27.99
C ALA A 3 -15.83 -3.19 28.15
N CYS A 4 -15.16 -2.77 27.07
CA CYS A 4 -13.76 -2.30 27.12
C CYS A 4 -13.56 -1.01 27.95
N THR A 5 -14.56 -0.55 28.69
CA THR A 5 -14.61 0.71 29.44
C THR A 5 -14.97 0.55 30.92
N THR A 6 -15.19 -0.67 31.42
CA THR A 6 -15.81 -0.90 32.75
C THR A 6 -14.90 -1.56 33.80
N SER A 7 -13.61 -1.76 33.54
CA SER A 7 -12.70 -2.31 34.56
C SER A 7 -11.27 -1.81 34.43
N ASN A 8 -10.50 -1.92 35.52
CA ASN A 8 -9.06 -1.66 35.60
C ASN A 8 -8.34 -2.45 34.50
N ALA A 9 -7.90 -1.75 33.44
CA ALA A 9 -7.22 -2.35 32.29
C ALA A 9 -5.72 -2.41 32.55
N VAL A 10 -5.07 -3.51 32.12
CA VAL A 10 -3.61 -3.69 32.22
C VAL A 10 -2.98 -3.52 30.83
N SER A 11 -1.80 -2.88 30.77
CA SER A 11 -1.06 -2.71 29.52
C SER A 11 -0.86 -4.04 28.79
N GLY A 12 -1.23 -4.10 27.51
CA GLY A 12 -1.18 -5.31 26.69
C GLY A 12 -2.45 -6.17 26.66
N GLU A 13 -3.48 -5.84 27.45
CA GLU A 13 -4.77 -6.52 27.37
C GLU A 13 -5.47 -6.30 26.02
N ARG A 14 -6.18 -7.33 25.56
CA ARG A 14 -6.88 -7.34 24.26
C ARG A 14 -8.38 -7.35 24.49
N CYS A 15 -9.10 -6.42 23.86
CA CYS A 15 -10.56 -6.36 23.90
C CYS A 15 -11.15 -6.60 22.52
N GLN A 16 -12.20 -7.42 22.43
CA GLN A 16 -12.86 -7.72 21.17
C GLN A 16 -13.96 -6.68 20.88
N LEU A 17 -13.86 -6.01 19.73
CA LEU A 17 -14.80 -4.99 19.29
C LEU A 17 -15.99 -5.61 18.56
N ARG A 18 -17.20 -5.05 18.76
CA ARG A 18 -18.43 -5.44 18.05
C ARG A 18 -19.10 -4.20 17.49
N CYS A 19 -19.66 -4.31 16.29
CA CYS A 19 -20.48 -3.25 15.71
C CYS A 19 -21.90 -3.28 16.28
N GLN A 20 -22.57 -2.13 16.27
CA GLN A 20 -23.97 -2.02 16.64
C GLN A 20 -24.87 -2.77 15.62
N PRO A 21 -26.09 -3.18 16.02
CA PRO A 21 -27.05 -3.81 15.11
C PRO A 21 -27.27 -2.96 13.85
N GLY A 22 -27.20 -3.59 12.67
CA GLY A 22 -27.30 -2.91 11.37
C GLY A 22 -25.97 -2.55 10.72
N TYR A 23 -24.84 -2.83 11.38
CA TYR A 23 -23.48 -2.62 10.86
C TYR A 23 -22.65 -3.90 10.90
N VAL A 24 -21.73 -4.07 9.94
CA VAL A 24 -20.82 -5.23 9.83
C VAL A 24 -19.39 -4.77 10.05
N PRO A 25 -18.59 -5.47 10.88
CA PRO A 25 -17.18 -5.13 11.08
C PRO A 25 -16.34 -5.51 9.86
N ILE A 26 -15.51 -4.58 9.39
CA ILE A 26 -14.44 -4.78 8.42
C ILE A 26 -13.11 -4.64 9.17
N GLY A 27 -12.20 -5.59 8.98
CA GLY A 27 -10.86 -5.57 9.59
C GLY A 27 -10.74 -6.28 10.95
N LEU A 28 -9.63 -6.05 11.65
CA LEU A 28 -9.30 -6.76 12.89
C LEU A 28 -10.06 -6.18 14.08
N SER A 29 -11.09 -6.89 14.55
CA SER A 29 -11.98 -6.48 15.63
C SER A 29 -11.37 -6.62 17.04
N VAL A 30 -10.15 -6.10 17.23
CA VAL A 30 -9.40 -6.17 18.49
C VAL A 30 -8.78 -4.82 18.79
N ALA A 31 -9.04 -4.29 19.99
CA ALA A 31 -8.33 -3.14 20.57
C ALA A 31 -7.30 -3.62 21.58
N ILE A 32 -6.18 -2.91 21.71
CA ILE A 32 -5.11 -3.22 22.66
C ILE A 32 -4.94 -2.03 23.61
N CYS A 33 -4.83 -2.32 24.90
CA CYS A 33 -4.53 -1.32 25.92
C CYS A 33 -3.05 -0.91 25.84
N THR A 34 -2.79 0.38 25.60
CA THR A 34 -1.44 0.95 25.47
C THR A 34 -0.79 1.18 26.84
N ALA A 35 0.51 1.54 26.85
CA ALA A 35 1.24 1.84 28.09
C ALA A 35 0.65 3.03 28.87
N GLU A 36 -0.09 3.90 28.18
CA GLU A 36 -0.81 5.05 28.74
C GLU A 36 -2.21 4.67 29.28
N LEU A 37 -2.50 3.36 29.39
CA LEU A 37 -3.80 2.82 29.83
C LEU A 37 -4.98 3.20 28.92
N THR A 38 -4.70 3.55 27.67
CA THR A 38 -5.72 3.91 26.68
C THR A 38 -5.97 2.79 25.67
N TRP A 39 -7.21 2.59 25.25
CA TRP A 39 -7.55 1.59 24.26
C TRP A 39 -7.32 2.15 22.85
N SER A 40 -6.31 1.61 22.17
CA SER A 40 -6.08 1.90 20.75
C SER A 40 -6.81 0.85 19.90
N PRO A 41 -7.82 1.23 19.10
CA PRO A 41 -8.37 0.32 18.11
C PRO A 41 -7.29 0.06 17.06
N ASN A 42 -7.14 -1.20 16.64
CA ASN A 42 -6.28 -1.51 15.51
C ASN A 42 -6.80 -0.73 14.28
N ALA A 43 -5.90 -0.04 13.56
CA ALA A 43 -6.21 0.92 12.50
C ALA A 43 -6.99 0.37 11.29
N THR A 44 -7.41 -0.90 11.34
CA THR A 44 -8.15 -1.59 10.29
C THR A 44 -9.61 -1.85 10.64
N PHE A 45 -10.05 -1.62 11.88
CA PHE A 45 -11.44 -1.89 12.30
C PHE A 45 -12.40 -0.76 11.92
N GLU A 46 -13.37 -1.06 11.06
CA GLU A 46 -14.41 -0.12 10.62
C GLU A 46 -15.78 -0.81 10.59
N CYS A 47 -16.84 -0.13 11.01
CA CYS A 47 -18.20 -0.65 10.98
C CYS A 47 -18.96 -0.05 9.78
N VAL A 48 -19.32 -0.86 8.78
CA VAL A 48 -20.08 -0.39 7.61
C VAL A 48 -21.55 -0.78 7.71
N PRO A 49 -22.49 0.06 7.22
CA PRO A 49 -23.91 -0.27 7.25
C PRO A 49 -24.22 -1.47 6.35
N LEU A 50 -25.09 -2.38 6.81
CA LEU A 50 -25.68 -3.40 5.95
C LEU A 50 -26.56 -2.71 4.91
N ALA A 51 -26.04 -2.50 3.69
CA ALA A 51 -26.85 -2.07 2.57
C ALA A 51 -27.95 -3.12 2.33
N ARG A 52 -29.20 -2.77 2.66
CA ARG A 52 -30.38 -3.52 2.20
C ARG A 52 -30.36 -3.45 0.67
N SER A 53 -30.17 -4.59 0.02
CA SER A 53 -30.31 -4.68 -1.44
C SER A 53 -31.70 -4.22 -1.86
N PRO A 54 -31.84 -3.26 -2.79
CA PRO A 54 -33.14 -2.80 -3.27
C PRO A 54 -33.51 -3.61 -4.51
N LEU A 55 -33.98 -4.85 -4.35
CA LEU A 55 -34.57 -5.59 -5.46
C LEU A 55 -35.69 -6.50 -4.93
N LEU A 56 -36.90 -5.95 -4.86
CA LEU A 56 -38.17 -6.65 -5.03
C LEU A 56 -39.21 -5.60 -5.49
N PRO A 57 -39.90 -5.81 -6.63
CA PRO A 57 -40.89 -4.87 -7.12
C PRO A 57 -42.18 -4.95 -6.28
N THR A 58 -42.68 -3.81 -5.87
CA THR A 58 -43.99 -3.64 -5.22
C THR A 58 -45.12 -3.76 -6.26
N LEU A 59 -46.03 -4.71 -6.06
CA LEU A 59 -47.34 -4.71 -6.74
C LEU A 59 -48.23 -3.60 -6.16
N PRO A 60 -49.01 -2.88 -6.98
CA PRO A 60 -49.85 -1.80 -6.49
C PRO A 60 -51.13 -2.34 -5.84
N VAL A 61 -51.45 -1.78 -4.68
CA VAL A 61 -52.77 -1.87 -4.03
C VAL A 61 -53.65 -0.77 -4.65
N ILE A 62 -54.76 -1.15 -5.27
CA ILE A 62 -55.82 -0.22 -5.69
C ILE A 62 -57.03 -0.45 -4.79
N GLY A 63 -57.51 0.62 -4.17
CA GLY A 63 -58.65 0.64 -3.24
C GLY A 63 -60.03 0.71 -3.92
N ALA A 64 -60.98 0.09 -3.23
CA ALA A 64 -62.42 0.34 -3.06
C ALA A 64 -63.31 1.08 -4.12
N GLN A 65 -64.27 0.28 -4.64
CA GLN A 65 -65.75 0.49 -4.79
C GLN A 65 -66.33 1.56 -5.76
N PRO A 66 -67.63 1.50 -6.23
CA PRO A 66 -68.79 0.67 -5.81
C PRO A 66 -69.76 0.07 -6.91
N ARG A 67 -70.56 -0.93 -6.47
CA ARG A 67 -71.99 -1.34 -6.76
C ARG A 67 -72.62 -1.29 -8.17
N LEU A 68 -73.31 -2.39 -8.56
CA LEU A 68 -74.79 -2.55 -8.77
C LEU A 68 -75.15 -3.96 -9.38
N PRO A 69 -76.42 -4.41 -9.43
CA PRO A 69 -76.88 -5.67 -8.82
C PRO A 69 -77.36 -6.74 -9.82
N SER A 70 -77.56 -7.98 -9.34
CA SER A 70 -78.61 -8.85 -9.85
C SER A 70 -79.04 -9.83 -8.76
N GLY A 71 -80.35 -9.92 -8.54
CA GLY A 71 -80.97 -10.79 -7.55
C GLY A 71 -81.36 -12.15 -8.14
N GLY A 72 -81.83 -13.05 -7.27
CA GLY A 72 -82.43 -14.33 -7.66
C GLY A 72 -82.30 -15.44 -6.61
N VAL A 73 -83.14 -15.36 -5.57
CA VAL A 73 -83.86 -16.46 -4.86
C VAL A 73 -83.47 -17.93 -5.08
N ASP A 74 -83.12 -18.66 -4.00
CA ASP A 74 -83.98 -19.67 -3.32
C ASP A 74 -83.18 -20.56 -2.32
N ASP A 75 -83.38 -20.28 -1.03
CA ASP A 75 -83.98 -21.11 0.03
C ASP A 75 -83.47 -22.51 0.52
N PHE A 76 -83.49 -22.63 1.87
CA PHE A 76 -83.57 -23.84 2.75
C PHE A 76 -82.35 -24.81 2.93
N PHE A 77 -81.92 -25.31 4.10
CA PHE A 77 -82.40 -25.40 5.50
C PHE A 77 -81.22 -25.43 6.52
N HIS A 78 -81.50 -24.97 7.74
CA HIS A 78 -80.64 -24.97 8.94
C HIS A 78 -80.26 -26.35 9.51
N ARG A 79 -79.06 -26.43 10.13
CA ARG A 79 -78.80 -27.22 11.35
C ARG A 79 -77.64 -26.60 12.17
N PRO A 80 -77.82 -26.31 13.48
CA PRO A 80 -76.74 -25.83 14.34
C PRO A 80 -76.10 -26.98 15.12
N ILE A 81 -74.76 -27.05 15.17
CA ILE A 81 -74.02 -27.89 16.12
C ILE A 81 -72.89 -27.05 16.74
N LEU A 82 -72.91 -26.95 18.07
CA LEU A 82 -71.96 -26.23 18.93
C LEU A 82 -70.53 -26.82 18.89
N PRO A 83 -69.49 -26.03 19.25
CA PRO A 83 -68.09 -26.29 18.91
C PRO A 83 -67.41 -27.25 19.90
N GLN A 84 -66.77 -28.29 19.38
CA GLN A 84 -65.80 -29.10 20.15
C GLN A 84 -64.40 -28.55 19.90
N VAL A 85 -63.89 -27.81 20.89
CA VAL A 85 -62.48 -27.40 20.97
C VAL A 85 -61.63 -28.66 21.11
N ARG A 86 -61.03 -29.09 20.00
CA ARG A 86 -59.96 -30.10 20.01
C ARG A 86 -58.64 -29.35 20.19
N PRO A 87 -57.90 -29.53 21.29
CA PRO A 87 -56.58 -28.94 21.40
C PRO A 87 -55.68 -29.58 20.33
N PRO A 88 -54.96 -28.81 19.50
CA PRO A 88 -53.91 -29.35 18.67
C PRO A 88 -52.74 -29.72 19.59
N THR A 89 -52.75 -30.95 20.10
CA THR A 89 -51.53 -31.63 20.53
C THR A 89 -50.71 -31.95 19.29
N GLY A 90 -49.50 -31.41 19.25
CA GLY A 90 -48.53 -31.70 18.20
C GLY A 90 -47.93 -30.44 17.61
N PHE A 91 -47.16 -29.71 18.42
CA PHE A 91 -46.06 -28.89 17.91
C PHE A 91 -45.07 -29.82 17.18
N GLY A 92 -45.38 -30.17 15.94
CA GLY A 92 -44.39 -30.52 14.95
C GLY A 92 -43.70 -29.23 14.52
N SER A 93 -42.88 -28.68 15.41
CA SER A 93 -41.89 -27.68 15.01
C SER A 93 -41.06 -28.33 13.92
N SER A 94 -41.35 -27.99 12.67
CA SER A 94 -40.41 -28.18 11.59
C SER A 94 -39.19 -27.35 11.97
N ILE A 95 -38.23 -27.99 12.65
CA ILE A 95 -36.88 -27.47 12.79
C ILE A 95 -36.46 -27.24 11.35
N ALA A 96 -36.43 -25.97 10.94
CA ALA A 96 -36.01 -25.59 9.62
C ALA A 96 -34.61 -26.18 9.41
N SER A 97 -34.54 -27.27 8.66
CA SER A 97 -33.31 -28.01 8.41
C SER A 97 -32.35 -27.03 7.73
N GLN A 98 -31.39 -26.51 8.50
CA GLN A 98 -30.40 -25.59 7.97
C GLN A 98 -29.59 -26.33 6.92
N ARG A 99 -29.57 -25.82 5.69
CA ARG A 99 -28.84 -26.45 4.59
C ARG A 99 -27.36 -26.58 4.98
N PRO A 100 -26.74 -27.76 4.83
CA PRO A 100 -25.32 -27.91 5.11
C PRO A 100 -24.50 -27.05 4.14
N TYR A 101 -23.51 -26.34 4.67
CA TYR A 101 -22.56 -25.56 3.88
C TYR A 101 -21.12 -25.83 4.33
N ILE A 102 -20.18 -25.74 3.39
CA ILE A 102 -18.74 -25.76 3.67
C ILE A 102 -18.12 -24.60 2.92
N LYS A 103 -17.53 -23.66 3.65
CA LYS A 103 -16.75 -22.55 3.11
C LYS A 103 -15.27 -22.91 3.20
N CYS A 104 -14.64 -23.04 2.03
CA CYS A 104 -13.24 -23.42 1.93
C CYS A 104 -12.30 -22.32 2.42
N PRO A 105 -11.12 -22.70 2.93
CA PRO A 105 -9.98 -21.80 3.03
C PRO A 105 -9.64 -21.20 1.66
N ARG A 106 -9.04 -20.01 1.67
CA ARG A 106 -8.53 -19.38 0.45
C ARG A 106 -7.44 -20.24 -0.17
N ASN A 107 -7.28 -20.13 -1.49
CA ASN A 107 -6.15 -20.71 -2.18
C ASN A 107 -4.87 -20.05 -1.65
N THR A 108 -3.83 -20.84 -1.45
CA THR A 108 -2.58 -20.39 -0.84
C THR A 108 -1.41 -20.81 -1.70
N THR A 109 -0.46 -19.90 -1.87
CA THR A 109 0.84 -20.16 -2.49
C THR A 109 1.90 -20.26 -1.41
N VAL A 110 2.65 -21.36 -1.38
CA VAL A 110 3.75 -21.59 -0.44
C VAL A 110 5.05 -21.67 -1.24
N LEU A 111 6.08 -20.97 -0.77
CA LEU A 111 7.40 -21.01 -1.37
C LEU A 111 8.26 -22.06 -0.66
N LEU A 112 8.96 -22.87 -1.46
CA LEU A 112 10.01 -23.76 -0.94
C LEU A 112 11.20 -22.93 -0.45
N ALA A 113 11.80 -23.38 0.66
CA ALA A 113 13.07 -22.84 1.13
C ALA A 113 14.20 -23.20 0.16
N ASP A 114 15.32 -22.45 0.24
CA ASP A 114 16.47 -22.65 -0.63
C ASP A 114 17.02 -24.08 -0.51
N GLY A 115 17.09 -24.79 -1.63
CA GLY A 115 17.55 -26.18 -1.70
C GLY A 115 16.54 -27.23 -1.19
N ALA A 116 15.38 -26.83 -0.66
CA ALA A 116 14.38 -27.77 -0.16
C ALA A 116 13.54 -28.39 -1.29
N THR A 117 13.25 -29.69 -1.16
CA THR A 117 12.39 -30.43 -2.11
C THR A 117 10.92 -30.44 -1.70
N THR A 118 10.63 -30.25 -0.40
CA THR A 118 9.28 -30.26 0.17
C THR A 118 9.07 -29.12 1.17
N ALA A 119 7.85 -28.59 1.24
CA ALA A 119 7.41 -27.63 2.25
C ALA A 119 6.50 -28.30 3.29
N HIS A 120 6.66 -27.96 4.57
CA HIS A 120 5.72 -28.35 5.62
C HIS A 120 4.47 -27.47 5.57
N ILE A 121 3.31 -28.09 5.36
CA ILE A 121 2.05 -27.37 5.11
C ILE A 121 1.02 -27.79 6.15
N ILE A 122 0.48 -26.80 6.84
CA ILE A 122 -0.62 -26.96 7.79
C ILE A 122 -1.91 -26.49 7.10
N LEU A 123 -2.87 -27.40 7.00
CA LEU A 123 -4.14 -27.16 6.32
C LEU A 123 -5.08 -26.40 7.26
N GLN A 124 -5.66 -25.34 6.71
CA GLN A 124 -6.69 -24.58 7.41
C GLN A 124 -8.02 -25.35 7.40
N LYS A 125 -8.69 -25.41 8.54
CA LYS A 125 -10.02 -26.04 8.65
C LYS A 125 -11.06 -25.20 7.90
N PRO A 126 -12.02 -25.82 7.18
CA PRO A 126 -13.09 -25.09 6.51
C PRO A 126 -14.13 -24.59 7.51
N ILE A 127 -14.87 -23.53 7.18
CA ILE A 127 -15.96 -23.03 8.02
C ILE A 127 -17.26 -23.73 7.59
N THR A 128 -17.99 -24.34 8.52
CA THR A 128 -19.21 -25.12 8.23
C THR A 128 -20.20 -25.05 9.40
N ASN A 129 -21.49 -25.27 9.11
CA ASN A 129 -22.53 -25.50 10.12
C ASN A 129 -22.74 -26.99 10.47
N MET A 130 -21.99 -27.90 9.87
CA MET A 130 -22.03 -29.33 10.20
C MET A 130 -21.04 -29.67 11.32
N ASP A 131 -21.32 -30.76 12.04
CA ASP A 131 -20.35 -31.37 12.95
C ASP A 131 -19.16 -31.92 12.14
N TYR A 132 -17.94 -31.61 12.59
CA TYR A 132 -16.68 -32.00 11.95
C TYR A 132 -16.50 -33.51 11.83
N ARG A 133 -17.17 -34.33 12.64
CA ARG A 133 -17.14 -35.80 12.51
C ARG A 133 -17.68 -36.29 11.18
N TYR A 134 -18.54 -35.51 10.53
CA TYR A 134 -19.10 -35.80 9.21
C TYR A 134 -18.40 -35.04 8.09
N ILE A 135 -17.26 -34.41 8.38
CA ILE A 135 -16.44 -33.70 7.39
C ILE A 135 -15.21 -34.53 7.06
N GLU A 136 -15.07 -34.86 5.79
CA GLU A 136 -13.93 -35.58 5.25
C GLU A 136 -13.10 -34.66 4.36
N SER A 137 -11.78 -34.76 4.50
CA SER A 137 -10.81 -34.15 3.60
C SER A 137 -10.22 -35.21 2.66
N ALA A 138 -10.03 -34.85 1.40
CA ALA A 138 -9.34 -35.68 0.41
C ALA A 138 -8.32 -34.82 -0.34
N PRO A 139 -7.17 -35.39 -0.76
CA PRO A 139 -6.76 -36.82 -0.74
C PRO A 139 -6.13 -37.30 0.60
N ALA A 140 -5.71 -38.57 0.72
CA ALA A 140 -5.35 -39.20 2.02
C ALA A 140 -4.33 -38.43 2.90
N TRP A 141 -3.39 -37.70 2.31
CA TRP A 141 -2.43 -36.87 3.05
C TRP A 141 -3.10 -35.71 3.82
N THR A 142 -4.36 -35.36 3.51
CA THR A 142 -5.10 -34.29 4.20
C THR A 142 -5.73 -34.74 5.51
N ARG A 143 -5.72 -36.04 5.84
CA ARG A 143 -6.40 -36.59 7.03
C ARG A 143 -5.90 -35.97 8.34
N ASN A 144 -4.58 -35.76 8.43
CA ASN A 144 -3.95 -35.21 9.64
C ASN A 144 -3.88 -33.67 9.62
N MET A 145 -4.51 -33.01 8.64
CA MET A 145 -4.44 -31.56 8.41
C MET A 145 -3.01 -31.01 8.28
N GLN A 146 -2.04 -31.87 7.99
CA GLN A 146 -0.64 -31.52 7.82
C GLN A 146 -0.01 -32.46 6.79
N ALA A 147 0.88 -31.93 5.95
CA ALA A 147 1.60 -32.73 4.98
C ALA A 147 2.91 -32.04 4.55
N HIS A 148 3.85 -32.85 4.06
CA HIS A 148 5.03 -32.35 3.34
C HIS A 148 4.77 -32.46 1.84
N LEU A 149 4.66 -31.33 1.15
CA LEU A 149 4.33 -31.30 -0.28
C LEU A 149 5.48 -30.74 -1.09
N GLY A 150 5.78 -31.39 -2.21
CA GLY A 150 6.74 -30.87 -3.21
C GLY A 150 6.13 -29.82 -4.12
N ALA A 151 6.97 -29.23 -4.99
CA ALA A 151 6.53 -28.24 -5.97
C ALA A 151 5.38 -28.77 -6.86
N GLY A 152 4.37 -27.95 -7.09
CA GLY A 152 3.19 -28.30 -7.87
C GLY A 152 1.88 -27.78 -7.28
N GLN A 153 0.77 -28.06 -7.95
CA GLN A 153 -0.57 -27.75 -7.46
C GLN A 153 -1.19 -28.95 -6.74
N HIS A 154 -1.63 -28.72 -5.51
CA HIS A 154 -2.24 -29.71 -4.64
C HIS A 154 -3.68 -29.29 -4.33
N ILE A 155 -4.65 -30.11 -4.74
CA ILE A 155 -6.06 -29.79 -4.59
C ILE A 155 -6.62 -30.52 -3.37
N VAL A 156 -7.11 -29.77 -2.40
CA VAL A 156 -7.81 -30.30 -1.23
C VAL A 156 -9.31 -30.17 -1.45
N THR A 157 -10.03 -31.27 -1.28
CA THR A 157 -11.49 -31.29 -1.32
C THR A 157 -12.03 -31.62 0.05
N PHE A 158 -12.89 -30.74 0.58
CA PHE A 158 -13.68 -31.03 1.77
C PHE A 158 -15.08 -31.48 1.34
N ARG A 159 -15.57 -32.55 1.96
CA ARG A 159 -16.90 -33.12 1.73
C ARG A 159 -17.58 -33.32 3.07
N GLY A 160 -18.87 -33.06 3.13
CA GLY A 160 -19.67 -33.35 4.31
C GLY A 160 -21.07 -33.76 3.92
N GLN A 161 -21.65 -34.65 4.72
CA GLN A 161 -23.03 -35.11 4.58
C GLN A 161 -23.75 -34.88 5.90
N ASP A 162 -24.84 -34.14 5.87
CA ASP A 162 -25.70 -33.95 7.03
C ASP A 162 -26.41 -35.27 7.36
N PRO A 163 -26.23 -35.85 8.56
CA PRO A 163 -26.84 -37.12 8.94
C PRO A 163 -28.38 -37.05 9.03
N ILE A 164 -28.96 -35.87 9.23
CA ILE A 164 -30.41 -35.72 9.42
C ILE A 164 -31.12 -35.51 8.07
N SER A 165 -30.65 -34.55 7.27
CA SER A 165 -31.26 -34.27 5.96
C SER A 165 -30.71 -35.12 4.82
N GLY A 166 -29.60 -35.84 5.04
CA GLY A 166 -28.86 -36.56 3.99
C GLY A 166 -28.18 -35.66 2.97
N ARG A 167 -28.33 -34.33 3.07
CA ARG A 167 -27.82 -33.37 2.10
C ARG A 167 -26.31 -33.25 2.18
N ARG A 168 -25.68 -33.02 1.03
CA ARG A 168 -24.22 -32.93 0.92
C ARG A 168 -23.75 -31.52 0.65
N ALA A 169 -22.59 -31.19 1.18
CA ALA A 169 -21.85 -29.98 0.85
C ALA A 169 -20.40 -30.33 0.49
N ARG A 170 -19.84 -29.59 -0.45
CA ARG A 170 -18.47 -29.79 -0.94
C ARG A 170 -17.82 -28.44 -1.21
N CYS A 171 -16.53 -28.34 -0.90
CA CYS A 171 -15.72 -27.22 -1.35
C CYS A 171 -14.32 -27.71 -1.77
N ARG A 172 -13.62 -26.90 -2.58
CA ARG A 172 -12.25 -27.18 -3.03
C ARG A 172 -11.36 -25.98 -2.71
N THR A 173 -10.14 -26.24 -2.25
CA THR A 173 -9.08 -25.24 -2.07
C THR A 173 -7.81 -25.75 -2.74
N ILE A 174 -7.02 -24.83 -3.29
CA ILE A 174 -5.81 -25.13 -4.03
C ILE A 174 -4.62 -24.61 -3.23
N ILE A 175 -3.66 -25.50 -3.01
CA ILE A 175 -2.36 -25.20 -2.41
C ILE A 175 -1.34 -25.31 -3.53
N THR A 176 -0.74 -24.19 -3.91
CA THR A 176 0.32 -24.16 -4.92
C THR A 176 1.65 -24.07 -4.20
N VAL A 177 2.53 -25.04 -4.42
CA VAL A 177 3.90 -25.03 -3.92
C VAL A 177 4.82 -24.63 -5.07
N GLU A 178 5.50 -23.51 -4.92
CA GLU A 178 6.41 -22.97 -5.93
C GLU A 178 7.82 -22.86 -5.38
N ARG A 179 8.81 -22.78 -6.27
CA ARG A 179 10.18 -22.46 -5.88
C ARG A 179 10.30 -20.94 -5.72
N ALA A 180 11.01 -20.52 -4.68
CA ALA A 180 11.43 -19.13 -4.55
C ALA A 180 12.44 -18.81 -5.66
N VAL A 181 12.22 -17.72 -6.39
CA VAL A 181 13.15 -17.22 -7.41
C VAL A 181 13.48 -15.78 -7.07
N SER A 182 14.72 -15.49 -6.68
CA SER A 182 15.14 -14.11 -6.43
C SER A 182 15.38 -13.34 -7.73
N PRO A 183 15.13 -12.01 -7.75
CA PRO A 183 15.61 -11.17 -8.85
C PRO A 183 17.14 -11.21 -8.95
N SER A 184 17.68 -11.11 -10.16
CA SER A 184 19.11 -10.91 -10.39
C SER A 184 19.47 -9.44 -10.40
N VAL A 185 20.67 -9.11 -9.91
CA VAL A 185 21.26 -7.78 -10.01
C VAL A 185 22.17 -7.75 -11.22
N ASN A 186 21.70 -7.19 -12.34
CA ASN A 186 22.46 -7.14 -13.58
C ASN A 186 23.54 -6.05 -13.56
N PHE A 187 23.25 -4.94 -12.87
CA PHE A 187 24.19 -3.85 -12.69
C PHE A 187 24.03 -3.27 -11.29
N CYS A 188 25.16 -3.09 -10.61
CA CYS A 188 25.24 -2.43 -9.31
C CYS A 188 26.37 -1.41 -9.37
N THR A 189 26.06 -0.16 -9.01
CA THR A 189 27.03 0.92 -8.92
C THR A 189 28.13 0.52 -7.92
N ARG A 190 29.39 0.79 -8.24
CA ARG A 190 30.47 0.60 -7.26
C ARG A 190 30.54 1.81 -6.34
N SER A 191 31.02 1.61 -5.11
CA SER A 191 31.31 2.73 -4.21
C SER A 191 32.31 3.68 -4.86
N PHE A 192 32.08 4.99 -4.71
CA PHE A 192 32.91 6.01 -5.34
C PHE A 192 33.04 7.25 -4.48
N GLU A 193 33.99 8.10 -4.86
CA GLU A 193 34.35 9.31 -4.13
C GLU A 193 34.06 10.56 -4.97
N VAL A 194 33.61 11.62 -4.29
CA VAL A 194 33.46 12.96 -4.84
C VAL A 194 34.02 13.99 -3.85
N SER A 195 34.56 15.09 -4.33
CA SER A 195 35.07 16.18 -3.49
C SER A 195 34.18 17.42 -3.58
N LEU A 196 33.99 18.13 -2.47
CA LEU A 196 33.36 19.44 -2.46
C LEU A 196 34.28 20.50 -3.08
N SER A 197 33.70 21.50 -3.74
CA SER A 197 34.46 22.67 -4.17
C SER A 197 34.74 23.59 -2.97
N PRO A 198 35.76 24.46 -3.01
CA PRO A 198 35.97 25.46 -1.97
C PRO A 198 34.69 26.25 -1.69
N ASN A 199 34.38 26.47 -0.41
CA ASN A 199 33.17 27.14 0.08
C ASN A 199 31.83 26.43 -0.25
N GLN A 200 31.87 25.18 -0.74
CA GLN A 200 30.67 24.39 -1.01
C GLN A 200 30.32 23.50 0.18
N LEU A 201 29.15 23.70 0.80
CA LEU A 201 28.69 22.87 1.92
C LEU A 201 28.06 21.53 1.47
N GLN A 202 27.50 21.48 0.25
CA GLN A 202 26.83 20.31 -0.31
C GLN A 202 27.02 20.24 -1.82
N ARG A 203 27.13 19.04 -2.38
CA ARG A 203 27.26 18.81 -3.84
C ARG A 203 26.22 17.83 -4.35
N SER A 204 25.68 18.10 -5.54
CA SER A 204 24.82 17.14 -6.24
C SER A 204 25.67 16.00 -6.79
N VAL A 205 25.26 14.77 -6.50
CA VAL A 205 25.99 13.57 -6.92
C VAL A 205 25.09 12.75 -7.83
N VAL A 206 25.59 12.41 -9.02
CA VAL A 206 24.87 11.61 -10.02
C VAL A 206 25.58 10.28 -10.17
N TRP A 207 24.80 9.19 -10.23
CA TRP A 207 25.29 7.84 -10.50
C TRP A 207 24.33 7.13 -11.46
N GLU A 208 24.83 6.11 -12.15
CA GLU A 208 23.97 5.19 -12.91
C GLU A 208 23.20 4.30 -11.93
N GLU A 209 21.87 4.25 -12.07
CA GLU A 209 21.03 3.48 -11.15
C GLU A 209 21.21 1.96 -11.33
N PRO A 210 21.19 1.18 -10.25
CA PRO A 210 21.23 -0.28 -10.33
C PRO A 210 20.12 -0.87 -11.19
N ARG A 211 20.45 -1.91 -11.98
CA ARG A 211 19.51 -2.63 -12.84
C ARG A 211 19.27 -4.02 -12.29
N PHE A 212 17.98 -4.37 -12.20
CA PHE A 212 17.51 -5.66 -11.71
C PHE A 212 16.72 -6.36 -12.80
N GLU A 213 16.87 -7.68 -12.89
CA GLU A 213 16.12 -8.52 -13.81
C GLU A 213 15.39 -9.62 -13.03
N ASN A 214 14.24 -10.04 -13.53
CA ASN A 214 13.42 -11.06 -12.90
C ASN A 214 12.85 -11.99 -13.96
N THR A 215 13.17 -13.28 -13.84
CA THR A 215 12.73 -14.31 -14.78
C THR A 215 11.22 -14.58 -14.68
N LEU A 216 10.57 -14.24 -13.56
CA LEU A 216 9.13 -14.38 -13.35
C LEU A 216 8.30 -13.20 -13.90
N GLY A 217 8.91 -12.32 -14.69
CA GLY A 217 8.27 -11.14 -15.27
C GLY A 217 8.60 -9.84 -14.51
N PRO A 218 7.78 -8.78 -14.64
CA PRO A 218 8.15 -7.46 -14.09
C PRO A 218 8.24 -7.48 -12.57
N LEU A 219 9.14 -6.65 -12.03
CA LEU A 219 9.27 -6.40 -10.60
C LEU A 219 7.95 -5.85 -10.04
N LYS A 220 7.62 -6.27 -8.82
CA LYS A 220 6.45 -5.78 -8.09
C LYS A 220 6.73 -4.42 -7.45
N LYS A 221 7.95 -4.24 -6.93
CA LYS A 221 8.36 -3.02 -6.23
C LYS A 221 9.87 -2.78 -6.43
N LEU A 222 10.25 -1.52 -6.53
CA LEU A 222 11.65 -1.07 -6.46
C LEU A 222 11.75 0.04 -5.42
N TYR A 223 12.54 -0.17 -4.39
CA TYR A 223 12.87 0.81 -3.37
C TYR A 223 14.26 1.40 -3.63
N LYS A 224 14.40 2.71 -3.41
CA LYS A 224 15.65 3.47 -3.59
C LYS A 224 15.87 4.28 -2.31
N SER A 225 17.01 4.11 -1.65
CA SER A 225 17.31 4.87 -0.43
C SER A 225 17.70 6.33 -0.71
N ARG A 226 18.26 6.60 -1.89
CA ARG A 226 18.69 7.91 -2.39
C ARG A 226 18.41 7.99 -3.89
N ILE A 227 18.38 9.20 -4.45
CA ILE A 227 18.14 9.42 -5.88
C ILE A 227 19.31 10.13 -6.56
N PRO A 228 19.66 9.79 -7.82
CA PRO A 228 20.70 10.52 -8.54
C PRO A 228 20.38 12.02 -8.64
N GLY A 229 21.38 12.85 -8.39
CA GLY A 229 21.26 14.31 -8.34
C GLY A 229 20.96 14.88 -6.95
N GLU A 230 20.76 14.03 -5.94
CA GLU A 230 20.60 14.46 -4.55
C GLU A 230 21.86 15.17 -4.03
N LEU A 231 21.67 16.08 -3.07
CA LEU A 231 22.73 16.88 -2.46
C LEU A 231 23.33 16.14 -1.26
N PHE A 232 24.65 16.02 -1.24
CA PHE A 232 25.39 15.37 -0.16
C PHE A 232 26.39 16.33 0.50
N LYS A 233 26.46 16.28 1.83
CA LYS A 233 27.51 16.90 2.66
C LYS A 233 28.76 16.02 2.70
N ALA A 234 29.88 16.57 3.17
CA ALA A 234 31.06 15.78 3.48
C ALA A 234 30.71 14.61 4.43
N GLY A 235 31.26 13.43 4.16
CA GLY A 235 30.99 12.20 4.91
C GLY A 235 30.73 10.98 4.03
N VAL A 236 30.41 9.86 4.68
CA VAL A 236 30.10 8.58 4.02
C VAL A 236 28.60 8.39 3.96
N HIS A 237 28.07 8.16 2.76
CA HIS A 237 26.63 8.00 2.53
C HIS A 237 26.34 6.62 1.92
N PRO A 238 25.77 5.67 2.70
CA PRO A 238 25.35 4.38 2.17
C PRO A 238 24.09 4.53 1.32
N VAL A 239 24.13 3.96 0.12
CA VAL A 239 23.02 3.93 -0.83
C VAL A 239 22.67 2.48 -1.13
N TYR A 240 21.39 2.14 -1.01
CA TYR A 240 20.90 0.81 -1.32
C TYR A 240 19.61 0.87 -2.13
N TYR A 241 19.50 -0.07 -3.05
CA TYR A 241 18.35 -0.29 -3.90
C TYR A 241 17.84 -1.70 -3.64
N GLU A 242 16.53 -1.85 -3.47
CA GLU A 242 15.90 -3.14 -3.18
C GLU A 242 14.77 -3.41 -4.17
N ALA A 243 14.91 -4.47 -4.94
CA ALA A 243 13.93 -4.92 -5.91
C ALA A 243 13.15 -6.11 -5.34
N THR A 244 11.83 -6.04 -5.36
CA THR A 244 10.92 -7.11 -4.91
C THR A 244 10.16 -7.68 -6.09
N ASN A 245 10.18 -9.00 -6.27
CA ASN A 245 9.39 -9.67 -7.30
C ASN A 245 7.92 -9.89 -6.87
N LYS A 246 7.12 -10.55 -7.73
CA LYS A 246 5.72 -10.87 -7.44
C LYS A 246 5.53 -11.82 -6.25
N GLN A 247 6.49 -12.74 -6.05
CA GLN A 247 6.50 -13.68 -4.93
C GLN A 247 6.89 -13.03 -3.60
N GLY A 248 7.34 -11.77 -3.61
CA GLY A 248 7.80 -11.06 -2.40
C GLY A 248 9.26 -11.31 -2.04
N ILE A 249 10.00 -12.05 -2.85
CA ILE A 249 11.45 -12.25 -2.70
C ILE A 249 12.17 -10.99 -3.16
N THR A 250 13.20 -10.58 -2.41
CA THR A 250 13.94 -9.34 -2.68
C THR A 250 15.39 -9.61 -3.10
N ALA A 251 15.91 -8.70 -3.92
CA ALA A 251 17.32 -8.60 -4.26
C ALA A 251 17.80 -7.18 -3.95
N ARG A 252 19.02 -7.07 -3.43
CA ARG A 252 19.57 -5.80 -2.94
C ARG A 252 20.92 -5.50 -3.61
N CYS A 253 21.09 -4.25 -4.03
CA CYS A 253 22.36 -3.68 -4.44
C CYS A 253 22.71 -2.54 -3.48
N GLU A 254 23.95 -2.49 -3.02
CA GLU A 254 24.42 -1.51 -2.05
C GLU A 254 25.78 -0.97 -2.46
N PHE A 255 25.95 0.35 -2.31
CA PHE A 255 27.21 1.06 -2.56
C PHE A 255 27.32 2.28 -1.66
N GLN A 256 28.52 2.84 -1.55
CA GLN A 256 28.80 4.00 -0.71
C GLN A 256 29.28 5.18 -1.53
N ILE A 257 28.78 6.37 -1.20
CA ILE A 257 29.27 7.64 -1.74
C ILE A 257 30.12 8.29 -0.65
N LEU A 258 31.43 8.40 -0.90
CA LEU A 258 32.35 9.15 -0.04
C LEU A 258 32.45 10.58 -0.54
N VAL A 259 31.99 11.54 0.27
CA VAL A 259 32.14 12.97 -0.04
C VAL A 259 33.29 13.53 0.78
N LYS A 260 34.40 13.86 0.12
CA LYS A 260 35.52 14.56 0.76
C LYS A 260 35.25 16.06 0.86
N GLU A 261 35.78 16.67 1.91
CA GLU A 261 35.83 18.12 2.04
C GLU A 261 36.63 18.75 0.89
N ALA A 262 36.44 20.06 0.72
CA ALA A 262 37.26 20.81 -0.23
C ALA A 262 38.72 20.77 0.23
N ASN A 263 39.64 20.37 -0.66
CA ASN A 263 41.07 20.49 -0.39
C ASN A 263 41.39 21.98 -0.19
N SER A 264 41.53 22.40 1.07
CA SER A 264 41.97 23.74 1.44
C SER A 264 43.48 23.87 1.26
N ALA A 265 43.95 23.82 0.01
CA ALA A 265 45.31 24.22 -0.29
C ALA A 265 45.42 25.76 -0.22
N ALA A 266 46.07 26.23 0.84
CA ALA A 266 46.58 27.58 1.11
C ALA A 266 45.57 28.69 1.46
N SER A 267 45.02 28.64 2.68
CA SER A 267 44.90 29.87 3.48
C SER A 267 46.17 30.03 4.32
N ASN A 268 47.21 30.62 3.74
CA ASN A 268 48.30 31.18 4.54
C ASN A 268 47.72 32.38 5.33
N SER A 269 47.21 32.15 6.53
CA SER A 269 47.20 33.21 7.54
C SER A 269 48.59 33.24 8.15
N LEU A 270 49.49 34.01 7.52
CA LEU A 270 50.81 34.31 8.05
C LEU A 270 50.67 35.05 9.39
N SER A 271 51.18 34.42 10.45
CA SER A 271 51.65 35.14 11.63
C SER A 271 52.83 36.02 11.24
N THR A 272 52.73 37.28 11.61
CA THR A 272 53.72 38.34 11.55
C THR A 272 55.11 37.86 11.94
N PHE A 273 56.08 37.93 11.02
CA PHE A 273 57.47 38.33 11.31
C PHE A 273 58.13 38.81 10.00
N ASN A 274 58.47 40.09 9.96
CA ASN A 274 59.43 40.69 9.03
C ASN A 274 60.75 40.81 9.81
N PRO A 275 61.91 40.51 9.22
CA PRO A 275 62.65 41.62 8.60
C PRO A 275 63.46 41.26 7.34
N SER A 276 63.66 42.32 6.54
CA SER A 276 64.83 42.62 5.69
C SER A 276 65.07 41.85 4.37
N TYR A 277 64.84 42.59 3.28
CA TYR A 277 65.44 42.49 1.94
C TYR A 277 67.01 42.61 2.01
N PRO A 278 67.84 42.27 0.98
CA PRO A 278 67.55 42.70 -0.40
C PRO A 278 67.98 41.82 -1.60
N THR A 279 67.26 42.05 -2.74
CA THR A 279 67.72 42.10 -4.17
C THR A 279 68.39 40.85 -4.80
N ALA A 280 68.15 40.41 -6.06
CA ALA A 280 67.44 40.90 -7.23
C ALA A 280 67.36 39.80 -8.35
N VAL A 281 66.44 40.00 -9.33
CA VAL A 281 66.38 39.58 -10.77
C VAL A 281 66.25 38.08 -11.19
N PRO A 282 65.78 37.77 -12.43
CA PRO A 282 64.43 37.92 -13.01
C PRO A 282 63.73 36.58 -13.34
N ALA A 283 62.43 36.70 -13.63
CA ALA A 283 61.53 35.64 -14.07
C ALA A 283 61.95 34.95 -15.40
N ALA A 284 61.96 33.62 -15.38
CA ALA A 284 61.87 32.78 -16.57
C ALA A 284 60.39 32.42 -16.82
N GLN A 285 59.89 32.81 -17.99
CA GLN A 285 58.55 32.56 -18.47
C GLN A 285 58.35 31.08 -18.81
N LEU A 286 57.37 30.43 -18.18
CA LEU A 286 56.76 29.20 -18.68
C LEU A 286 55.31 29.52 -19.05
N ALA A 287 54.99 29.30 -20.32
CA ALA A 287 53.73 29.69 -20.95
C ALA A 287 52.50 29.05 -20.26
N PRO A 288 51.37 29.75 -20.15
CA PRO A 288 50.12 29.14 -19.73
C PRO A 288 49.60 28.17 -20.80
N ALA A 289 49.19 26.98 -20.35
CA ALA A 289 48.44 26.00 -21.11
C ALA A 289 47.12 26.60 -21.66
N PRO A 290 46.58 26.10 -22.79
CA PRO A 290 45.57 26.81 -23.56
C PRO A 290 44.26 26.96 -22.79
N LEU A 291 43.71 28.17 -22.82
CA LEU A 291 42.34 28.47 -22.44
C LEU A 291 41.39 27.57 -23.24
N MET A 292 40.67 26.66 -22.58
CA MET A 292 39.47 26.09 -23.19
C MET A 292 38.51 27.23 -23.52
N ARG A 293 38.15 27.32 -24.80
CA ARG A 293 37.19 28.30 -25.32
C ARG A 293 35.90 28.29 -24.48
N PRO A 294 35.31 29.45 -24.18
CA PRO A 294 33.97 29.49 -23.61
C PRO A 294 32.99 28.79 -24.57
N PRO A 295 32.04 27.96 -24.07
CA PRO A 295 31.03 27.37 -24.92
C PRO A 295 30.18 28.48 -25.56
N SER A 296 29.93 28.31 -26.86
CA SER A 296 29.16 29.24 -27.69
C SER A 296 27.81 29.59 -27.05
N PRO A 297 27.32 30.85 -27.16
CA PRO A 297 26.09 31.34 -26.53
C PRO A 297 24.81 30.87 -27.25
N ARG A 298 24.81 29.67 -27.81
CA ARG A 298 23.59 29.09 -28.41
C ARG A 298 22.81 28.38 -27.32
N GLY A 299 22.02 29.17 -26.58
CA GLY A 299 21.02 28.64 -25.64
C GLY A 299 20.08 27.65 -26.33
N LEU A 300 19.61 26.65 -25.59
CA LEU A 300 18.56 25.76 -26.08
C LEU A 300 17.29 26.58 -26.31
N GLN A 301 16.74 26.53 -27.53
CA GLN A 301 15.44 27.12 -27.83
C GLN A 301 14.32 26.20 -27.34
N ALA A 302 13.55 26.69 -26.38
CA ALA A 302 12.34 26.01 -25.92
C ALA A 302 11.11 26.59 -26.63
N LYS A 303 10.27 25.71 -27.22
CA LYS A 303 9.00 26.11 -27.86
C LYS A 303 7.90 26.31 -26.81
N LEU A 304 7.24 27.46 -26.86
CA LEU A 304 6.05 27.79 -26.06
C LEU A 304 4.83 27.08 -26.66
N LEU A 305 3.96 26.52 -25.82
CA LEU A 305 2.73 25.84 -26.25
C LEU A 305 1.54 26.83 -26.19
N PRO A 306 0.72 26.96 -27.25
CA PRO A 306 -0.45 27.84 -27.25
C PRO A 306 -1.47 27.39 -26.19
N GLY A 307 -1.95 28.32 -25.36
CA GLY A 307 -2.95 28.05 -24.32
C GLY A 307 -2.39 27.68 -22.93
N HIS A 308 -1.07 27.76 -22.76
CA HIS A 308 -0.39 27.46 -21.50
C HIS A 308 0.39 28.68 -20.99
N GLU A 309 0.35 28.94 -19.69
CA GLU A 309 1.24 29.91 -19.06
C GLU A 309 2.63 29.28 -18.90
N SER A 310 3.66 29.94 -19.41
CA SER A 310 5.01 29.39 -19.43
C SER A 310 5.92 30.15 -18.47
N PHE A 311 6.67 29.41 -17.64
CA PHE A 311 7.55 29.96 -16.62
C PHE A 311 8.98 29.44 -16.79
N VAL A 312 9.97 30.32 -16.69
CA VAL A 312 11.39 29.95 -16.61
C VAL A 312 11.78 29.81 -15.14
N MET A 313 12.32 28.64 -14.81
CA MET A 313 12.77 28.28 -13.47
C MET A 313 14.29 28.12 -13.50
N CYS A 314 15.02 28.97 -12.78
CA CYS A 314 16.48 28.89 -12.65
C CYS A 314 16.86 28.71 -11.18
N PRO A 315 17.93 27.96 -10.87
CA PRO A 315 18.39 27.77 -9.50
C PRO A 315 18.75 29.11 -8.84
N GLY A 316 18.20 29.37 -7.65
CA GLY A 316 18.45 30.59 -6.87
C GLY A 316 17.71 31.85 -7.33
N ARG A 317 16.82 31.76 -8.33
CA ARG A 317 16.01 32.90 -8.82
C ARG A 317 14.51 32.60 -8.71
N ALA A 318 13.71 33.65 -8.51
CA ALA A 318 12.25 33.51 -8.52
C ALA A 318 11.73 33.15 -9.93
N PRO A 319 10.65 32.36 -10.05
CA PRO A 319 10.05 32.00 -11.34
C PRO A 319 9.68 33.23 -12.18
N VAL A 320 10.12 33.28 -13.43
CA VAL A 320 9.81 34.39 -14.35
C VAL A 320 8.78 33.94 -15.37
N LYS A 321 7.65 34.65 -15.45
CA LYS A 321 6.59 34.38 -16.43
C LYS A 321 7.00 34.91 -17.80
N VAL A 322 6.83 34.09 -18.83
CA VAL A 322 7.09 34.45 -20.23
C VAL A 322 5.76 34.84 -20.89
N THR A 323 5.72 36.01 -21.53
CA THR A 323 4.56 36.50 -22.30
C THR A 323 4.75 36.25 -23.80
N ASP A 324 3.70 35.79 -24.48
CA ASP A 324 3.78 35.20 -25.82
C ASP A 324 4.20 36.19 -26.93
N ALA A 325 5.43 36.05 -27.42
CA ALA A 325 5.80 36.09 -28.83
C ALA A 325 7.30 35.74 -28.95
N GLN A 326 7.59 34.54 -29.49
CA GLN A 326 8.93 33.98 -29.80
C GLN A 326 9.63 33.14 -28.70
N SER A 327 10.39 32.15 -29.21
CA SER A 327 11.18 31.17 -28.46
C SER A 327 12.07 31.79 -27.40
N VAL A 328 12.09 31.22 -26.20
CA VAL A 328 12.98 31.66 -25.12
C VAL A 328 14.28 30.87 -25.16
N THR A 329 15.41 31.57 -25.13
CA THR A 329 16.75 31.00 -24.91
C THR A 329 16.97 30.79 -23.41
N LEU A 330 17.16 29.53 -23.01
CA LEU A 330 17.41 29.16 -21.61
C LEU A 330 18.91 29.20 -21.28
N GLU A 331 19.26 29.83 -20.15
CA GLU A 331 20.61 29.75 -19.55
C GLU A 331 20.88 28.34 -19.01
N TYR A 332 22.17 27.99 -18.82
CA TYR A 332 22.58 26.67 -18.35
C TYR A 332 21.99 26.37 -16.95
N GLY A 333 21.19 25.30 -16.85
CA GLY A 333 20.51 24.92 -15.60
C GLY A 333 19.11 25.52 -15.41
N CYS A 334 18.60 26.31 -16.36
CA CYS A 334 17.21 26.78 -16.33
C CYS A 334 16.26 25.83 -17.08
N VAL A 335 15.02 25.72 -16.60
CA VAL A 335 13.97 24.85 -17.17
C VAL A 335 12.71 25.66 -17.49
N LEU A 336 12.12 25.46 -18.67
CA LEU A 336 10.81 26.00 -19.03
C LEU A 336 9.68 25.06 -18.57
N LYS A 337 8.70 25.59 -17.84
CA LYS A 337 7.48 24.87 -17.43
C LYS A 337 6.24 25.50 -18.04
N ASN A 338 5.48 24.70 -18.79
CA ASN A 338 4.20 25.11 -19.41
C ASN A 338 3.03 24.61 -18.58
N ILE A 339 2.19 25.52 -18.08
CA ILE A 339 1.05 25.24 -17.19
C ILE A 339 -0.25 25.49 -17.95
N ARG A 340 -1.13 24.49 -18.04
CA ARG A 340 -2.44 24.65 -18.68
C ARG A 340 -3.33 25.61 -17.89
N ARG A 341 -3.96 26.59 -18.55
CA ARG A 341 -5.07 27.34 -17.94
C ARG A 341 -6.29 26.42 -17.84
N GLY A 342 -6.56 25.90 -16.64
CA GLY A 342 -7.80 25.19 -16.33
C GLY A 342 -8.91 26.16 -15.96
N SER A 343 -10.09 26.01 -16.56
CA SER A 343 -11.35 26.63 -16.11
C SER A 343 -11.71 26.18 -14.68
N PRO A 344 -12.52 26.94 -13.93
CA PRO A 344 -12.55 26.88 -12.47
C PRO A 344 -13.19 25.59 -11.97
N ARG A 345 -12.44 24.77 -11.24
CA ARG A 345 -13.01 23.72 -10.39
C ARG A 345 -13.48 24.35 -9.08
N ARG A 346 -14.77 24.17 -8.81
CA ARG A 346 -15.51 24.61 -7.62
C ARG A 346 -14.76 24.29 -6.33
N HIS A 347 -14.80 25.26 -5.42
CA HIS A 347 -14.20 25.26 -4.09
C HIS A 347 -14.43 23.94 -3.33
N ALA A 348 -13.34 23.31 -2.89
CA ALA A 348 -13.32 22.43 -1.74
C ALA A 348 -12.56 23.13 -0.62
N HIS A 349 -13.20 23.23 0.54
CA HIS A 349 -12.76 23.99 1.71
C HIS A 349 -11.32 23.72 2.14
N ARG A 350 -10.59 24.82 2.34
CA ARG A 350 -9.28 24.90 2.98
C ARG A 350 -9.41 24.49 4.45
N ARG A 351 -8.87 23.33 4.84
CA ARG A 351 -8.47 23.08 6.24
C ARG A 351 -6.96 23.21 6.33
N LEU A 352 -6.53 24.19 7.12
CA LEU A 352 -5.16 24.54 7.41
C LEU A 352 -4.50 23.39 8.19
N ILE A 353 -3.37 22.89 7.69
CA ILE A 353 -2.44 22.08 8.48
C ILE A 353 -1.49 23.08 9.14
N ALA A 354 -1.64 23.27 10.44
CA ALA A 354 -0.69 24.02 11.25
C ALA A 354 0.60 23.21 11.39
N THR A 355 1.70 23.76 10.89
CA THR A 355 3.07 23.34 11.22
C THR A 355 3.44 23.95 12.57
N ASN A 356 3.57 23.14 13.61
CA ASN A 356 4.10 23.61 14.89
C ASN A 356 5.63 23.47 14.87
N TRP A 357 6.31 24.58 14.58
CA TRP A 357 7.72 24.78 14.92
C TRP A 357 7.75 25.30 16.35
N SER A 358 8.28 24.51 17.28
CA SER A 358 8.51 24.96 18.66
C SER A 358 9.88 25.60 18.75
N ASP A 359 9.90 26.93 18.84
CA ASP A 359 11.06 27.71 19.25
C ASP A 359 11.34 27.53 20.75
N PHE A 360 12.62 27.34 21.05
CA PHE A 360 13.23 27.42 22.37
C PHE A 360 13.30 28.89 22.81
N THR A 361 12.81 29.22 24.01
CA THR A 361 13.37 30.31 24.82
C THR A 361 13.28 30.00 26.32
N ALA A 362 14.35 30.37 27.01
CA ALA A 362 14.66 30.13 28.42
C ALA A 362 13.83 30.97 29.40
N PHE A 363 13.54 30.41 30.58
CA PHE A 363 13.83 30.92 31.92
C PHE A 363 13.74 29.78 32.93
#